data_AF-N8WT01-F1
#
_entry.id   AF-N8WT01-F1
#
_cell.length_a   1.000
_cell.length_b   1.000
_cell.length_c   1.000
_cell.angle_alpha   90.00
_cell.angle_beta   90.00
_cell.angle_gamma   90.00
#
_symmetry.space_group_name_H-M   'P 1'
#
loop_
_entity.id
_entity.type
_entity.pdbx_description
1 polymer ?
#
loop_
_entity_poly.entity_id
_entity_poly.type
_entity_poly.pdbx_seq_one_letter_code
_entity_poly.pdbx_strand_id
1 'polypeptide(L)'
;MQWFQALRQRLPQHKYAIDASLLGDQSQLPWSNLGYWRAGQQDYVAACRTLADRLAETVGLNSKDKLLDLGCGQGASLLHWQQHYQVQYLAGVELQPACVANIQQHLPDLNAIYPASFLRLKDMHFSQRFDVVLCLDAAYHSPVPELLEQVCSVLNANARIGFHHLILSEK
;
A
#
# COMPACT_ATOMS: atom_id res chain seq x y z
N MET A 1 -10.62 -4.39 -36.91
CA MET A 1 -11.24 -3.68 -35.76
C MET A 1 -11.04 -4.38 -34.41
N GLN A 2 -11.05 -5.72 -34.31
CA GLN A 2 -10.83 -6.42 -33.03
C GLN A 2 -9.38 -6.35 -32.48
N TRP A 3 -8.37 -6.28 -33.36
CA TRP A 3 -6.96 -6.27 -32.98
C TRP A 3 -6.54 -5.01 -32.21
N PHE A 4 -7.13 -3.85 -32.52
CA PHE A 4 -6.84 -2.59 -31.83
C PHE A 4 -7.47 -2.52 -30.43
N GLN A 5 -8.59 -3.21 -30.19
CA GLN A 5 -9.19 -3.33 -28.85
C GLN A 5 -8.37 -4.25 -27.94
N ALA A 6 -7.89 -5.39 -28.47
CA ALA A 6 -7.00 -6.29 -27.74
C ALA A 6 -5.66 -5.63 -27.38
N LEU A 7 -5.12 -4.79 -28.28
CA LEU A 7 -3.90 -4.02 -27.99
C LEU A 7 -4.13 -2.94 -26.92
N ARG A 8 -5.30 -2.27 -26.94
CA ARG A 8 -5.69 -1.29 -25.91
C ARG A 8 -5.88 -1.92 -24.52
N GLN A 9 -6.32 -3.17 -24.44
CA GLN A 9 -6.46 -3.90 -23.18
C GLN A 9 -5.10 -4.29 -22.56
N ARG A 10 -4.04 -4.35 -23.36
CA ARG A 10 -2.67 -4.66 -22.90
C ARG A 10 -1.86 -3.43 -22.48
N LEU A 11 -2.39 -2.23 -22.70
CA LEU A 11 -1.74 -1.01 -22.25
C LEU A 11 -2.18 -0.72 -20.81
N PRO A 12 -1.25 -0.43 -19.89
CA PRO A 12 -1.58 -0.08 -18.52
C PRO A 12 -2.52 1.13 -18.52
N GLN A 13 -3.70 0.98 -17.92
CA GLN A 13 -4.73 2.03 -17.88
C GLN A 13 -4.33 3.21 -17.00
N HIS A 14 -3.29 3.04 -16.16
CA HIS A 14 -2.76 4.06 -15.27
C HIS A 14 -1.23 3.97 -15.21
N LYS A 15 -0.53 5.10 -15.01
CA LYS A 15 0.94 5.15 -14.93
C LYS A 15 1.56 4.35 -13.77
N TYR A 16 0.73 3.94 -12.80
CA TYR A 16 1.13 3.13 -11.66
C TYR A 16 0.62 1.67 -11.74
N ALA A 17 -0.01 1.29 -12.85
CA ALA A 17 -0.51 -0.07 -13.01
C ALA A 17 0.67 -1.03 -13.24
N ILE A 18 0.75 -2.05 -12.39
CA ILE A 18 1.75 -3.11 -12.45
C ILE A 18 1.03 -4.43 -12.75
N ASP A 19 1.48 -5.14 -13.78
CA ASP A 19 1.00 -6.49 -14.06
C ASP A 19 1.72 -7.48 -13.13
N ALA A 20 1.13 -7.72 -11.96
CA ALA A 20 1.72 -8.56 -10.94
C ALA A 20 1.85 -10.04 -11.38
N SER A 21 1.08 -10.47 -12.38
CA SER A 21 1.18 -11.82 -12.92
C SER A 21 2.55 -12.08 -13.57
N LEU A 22 3.14 -11.05 -14.18
CA LEU A 22 4.51 -11.10 -14.73
C LEU A 22 5.58 -11.11 -13.65
N LEU A 23 5.26 -10.66 -12.44
CA LEU A 23 6.13 -10.70 -11.27
C LEU A 23 6.02 -12.00 -10.49
N GLY A 24 5.09 -12.88 -10.87
CA GLY A 24 4.88 -14.18 -10.23
C GLY A 24 3.79 -14.19 -9.15
N ASP A 25 2.96 -13.15 -9.06
CA ASP A 25 1.78 -13.12 -8.19
C ASP A 25 0.49 -13.10 -9.00
N GLN A 26 -0.26 -14.21 -8.93
CA GLN A 26 -1.54 -14.41 -9.61
C GLN A 26 -2.73 -14.37 -8.64
N SER A 27 -2.52 -13.93 -7.40
CA SER A 27 -3.58 -13.85 -6.40
C SER A 27 -4.61 -12.77 -6.73
N GLN A 28 -5.76 -12.80 -6.04
CA GLN A 28 -6.81 -11.81 -6.21
C GLN A 28 -6.41 -10.41 -5.70
N LEU A 29 -5.53 -10.36 -4.71
CA LEU A 29 -4.97 -9.14 -4.13
C LEU A 29 -3.44 -9.23 -4.21
N PRO A 30 -2.86 -9.06 -5.40
CA PRO A 30 -1.45 -9.37 -5.62
C PRO A 30 -0.53 -8.25 -5.14
N TRP A 31 0.69 -8.64 -4.76
CA TRP A 31 1.76 -7.71 -4.41
C TRP A 31 2.29 -6.98 -5.64
N SER A 32 2.75 -5.76 -5.43
CA SER A 32 3.36 -4.92 -6.47
C SER A 32 4.52 -4.06 -5.95
N ASN A 33 5.06 -4.39 -4.78
CA ASN A 33 6.21 -3.70 -4.21
C ASN A 33 7.54 -4.34 -4.66
N LEU A 34 8.66 -3.67 -4.42
CA LEU A 34 10.00 -4.09 -4.84
C LEU A 34 10.51 -5.36 -4.14
N GLY A 35 9.97 -5.68 -2.96
CA GLY A 35 10.38 -6.80 -2.13
C GLY A 35 11.71 -6.61 -1.40
N TYR A 36 11.87 -7.32 -0.29
CA TYR A 36 13.13 -7.43 0.44
C TYR A 36 13.77 -8.77 0.14
N TRP A 37 14.70 -8.77 -0.81
CA TRP A 37 15.31 -9.98 -1.35
C TRP A 37 16.48 -10.46 -0.49
N ARG A 38 16.45 -11.74 -0.10
CA ARG A 38 17.59 -12.43 0.50
C ARG A 38 18.38 -13.20 -0.57
N ALA A 39 19.67 -13.42 -0.32
CA ALA A 39 20.50 -14.21 -1.23
C ALA A 39 19.87 -15.59 -1.47
N GLY A 40 19.72 -15.97 -2.75
CA GLY A 40 19.11 -17.24 -3.16
C GLY A 40 17.57 -17.26 -3.14
N GLN A 41 16.90 -16.19 -2.74
CA GLN A 41 15.44 -16.08 -2.81
C GLN A 41 14.97 -15.84 -4.25
N GLN A 42 13.96 -16.61 -4.68
CA GLN A 42 13.36 -16.50 -6.02
C GLN A 42 11.86 -16.19 -5.97
N ASP A 43 11.23 -16.38 -4.81
CA ASP A 43 9.80 -16.11 -4.61
C ASP A 43 9.58 -14.61 -4.36
N TYR A 44 8.95 -13.97 -5.35
CA TYR A 44 8.58 -12.56 -5.33
C TYR A 44 7.59 -12.23 -4.20
N VAL A 45 6.54 -13.03 -4.03
CA VAL A 45 5.52 -12.82 -2.99
C VAL A 45 6.17 -12.89 -1.60
N ALA A 46 7.07 -13.86 -1.40
CA ALA A 46 7.83 -13.95 -0.16
C ALA A 46 8.74 -12.72 0.06
N ALA A 47 9.32 -12.13 -1.00
CA ALA A 47 10.15 -10.93 -0.89
C ALA A 47 9.28 -9.72 -0.54
N CYS A 48 8.13 -9.57 -1.18
CA CYS A 48 7.16 -8.51 -0.89
C CYS A 48 6.65 -8.56 0.55
N ARG A 49 6.27 -9.75 1.01
CA ARG A 49 5.85 -9.96 2.39
C ARG A 49 6.97 -9.65 3.37
N THR A 50 8.21 -10.07 3.07
CA THR A 50 9.36 -9.76 3.94
C THR A 50 9.60 -8.25 4.05
N LEU A 51 9.42 -7.48 2.96
CA LEU A 51 9.52 -6.01 3.01
C LEU A 51 8.42 -5.41 3.91
N ALA A 52 7.19 -5.91 3.77
CA ALA A 52 6.06 -5.49 4.58
C ALA A 52 6.29 -5.82 6.08
N ASP A 53 6.74 -7.03 6.40
CA ASP A 53 7.01 -7.45 7.77
C ASP A 53 8.06 -6.57 8.44
N ARG A 54 9.17 -6.30 7.75
CA ARG A 54 10.20 -5.40 8.28
C ARG A 54 9.67 -4.00 8.61
N LEU A 55 8.75 -3.49 7.78
CA LEU A 55 8.15 -2.19 8.02
C LEU A 55 7.26 -2.21 9.27
N ALA A 56 6.39 -3.21 9.38
CA ALA A 56 5.50 -3.40 10.51
C ALA A 56 6.27 -3.63 11.83
N GLU A 57 7.31 -4.46 11.81
CA GLU A 57 8.22 -4.69 12.94
C GLU A 57 8.90 -3.38 13.38
N THR A 58 9.37 -2.57 12.44
CA THR A 58 10.06 -1.30 12.73
C THR A 58 9.19 -0.32 13.50
N VAL A 59 7.88 -0.31 13.24
CA VAL A 59 6.91 0.57 13.94
C VAL A 59 6.19 -0.14 15.10
N GLY A 60 6.53 -1.39 15.39
CA GLY A 60 5.86 -2.20 16.42
C GLY A 60 4.36 -2.35 16.17
N LEU A 61 3.95 -2.57 14.92
CA LEU A 61 2.54 -2.74 14.55
C LEU A 61 1.93 -3.92 15.33
N ASN A 62 0.74 -3.72 15.89
CA ASN A 62 0.01 -4.76 16.61
C ASN A 62 -1.49 -4.69 16.35
N SER A 63 -2.21 -5.73 16.77
CA SER A 63 -3.66 -5.90 16.53
C SER A 63 -4.56 -4.78 17.07
N LYS A 64 -4.10 -4.02 18.08
CA LYS A 64 -4.87 -2.93 18.70
C LYS A 64 -4.70 -1.59 18.00
N ASP A 65 -3.73 -1.48 17.09
CA ASP A 65 -3.48 -0.22 16.38
C ASP A 65 -4.60 0.09 15.39
N LYS A 66 -4.92 1.38 15.26
CA LYS A 66 -5.65 1.92 14.11
C LYS A 66 -4.66 2.22 13.01
N LEU A 67 -4.64 1.37 11.98
CA LEU A 67 -3.71 1.45 10.86
C LEU A 67 -4.34 2.17 9.66
N LEU A 68 -3.60 3.12 9.09
CA LEU A 68 -3.83 3.65 7.74
C LEU A 68 -2.69 3.24 6.80
N ASP A 69 -3.00 2.48 5.75
CA ASP A 69 -2.05 2.08 4.71
C ASP A 69 -2.17 2.99 3.48
N LEU A 70 -1.11 3.78 3.23
CA LEU A 70 -1.04 4.79 2.19
C LEU A 70 -0.45 4.22 0.90
N GLY A 71 -1.22 4.29 -0.19
CA GLY A 71 -0.83 3.68 -1.46
C GLY A 71 -0.90 2.16 -1.37
N CYS A 72 -2.00 1.63 -0.82
CA CYS A 72 -2.17 0.20 -0.56
C CYS A 72 -2.28 -0.66 -1.83
N GLY A 73 -2.27 -0.04 -3.02
CA GLY A 73 -2.20 -0.72 -4.30
C GLY A 73 -3.37 -1.67 -4.48
N GLN A 74 -3.07 -2.91 -4.85
CA GLN A 74 -4.09 -3.95 -5.08
C GLN A 74 -4.58 -4.62 -3.78
N GLY A 75 -4.11 -4.19 -2.60
CA GLY A 75 -4.62 -4.66 -1.31
C GLY A 75 -3.89 -5.82 -0.66
N ALA A 76 -2.77 -6.28 -1.22
CA ALA A 76 -1.99 -7.38 -0.65
C ALA A 76 -1.50 -7.08 0.78
N SER A 77 -1.03 -5.85 1.02
CA SER A 77 -0.61 -5.41 2.34
C SER A 77 -1.78 -5.36 3.33
N LEU A 78 -2.95 -4.85 2.91
CA LEU A 78 -4.17 -4.84 3.72
C LEU A 78 -4.56 -6.26 4.17
N LEU A 79 -4.58 -7.22 3.23
CA LEU A 79 -4.84 -8.62 3.54
C LEU A 79 -3.83 -9.17 4.56
N HIS A 80 -2.54 -8.84 4.38
CA HIS A 80 -1.47 -9.27 5.28
C HIS A 80 -1.59 -8.66 6.69
N TRP A 81 -1.91 -7.37 6.80
CA TRP A 81 -2.17 -6.71 8.09
C TRP A 81 -3.37 -7.32 8.82
N GLN A 82 -4.43 -7.65 8.07
CA GLN A 82 -5.62 -8.29 8.62
C GLN A 82 -5.34 -9.73 9.09
N GLN A 83 -4.61 -10.53 8.31
CA GLN A 83 -4.41 -11.96 8.60
C GLN A 83 -3.25 -12.23 9.56
N HIS A 84 -2.10 -11.59 9.35
CA HIS A 84 -0.88 -11.88 10.12
C HIS A 84 -0.79 -11.05 11.40
N TYR A 85 -1.04 -9.73 11.30
CA TYR A 85 -0.97 -8.81 12.45
C TYR A 85 -2.31 -8.67 13.19
N GLN A 86 -3.39 -9.19 12.61
CA GLN A 86 -4.74 -9.17 13.18
C GLN A 86 -5.19 -7.74 13.55
N VAL A 87 -4.82 -6.77 12.73
CA VAL A 87 -5.18 -5.35 12.93
C VAL A 87 -6.69 -5.20 12.90
N GLN A 88 -7.28 -4.72 14.00
CA GLN A 88 -8.73 -4.64 14.17
C GLN A 88 -9.35 -3.41 13.50
N TYR A 89 -8.59 -2.31 13.42
CA TYR A 89 -9.00 -1.14 12.68
C TYR A 89 -8.00 -0.89 11.54
N LEU A 90 -8.41 -1.25 10.34
CA LEU A 90 -7.58 -1.18 9.15
C LEU A 90 -8.27 -0.32 8.09
N ALA A 91 -7.57 0.72 7.63
CA ALA A 91 -8.00 1.54 6.53
C ALA A 91 -6.90 1.68 5.46
N GLY A 92 -7.30 1.85 4.20
CA GLY A 92 -6.40 2.07 3.08
C GLY A 92 -6.68 3.36 2.31
N VAL A 93 -5.66 3.91 1.65
CA VAL A 93 -5.79 5.00 0.68
C VAL A 93 -5.20 4.54 -0.65
N GLU A 94 -5.99 4.57 -1.72
CA GLU A 94 -5.56 4.19 -3.06
C GLU A 94 -6.19 5.11 -4.11
N LEU A 95 -5.39 5.53 -5.09
CA LEU A 95 -5.83 6.46 -6.14
C LEU A 95 -6.58 5.74 -7.27
N GLN A 96 -6.23 4.49 -7.57
CA GLN A 96 -6.73 3.75 -8.73
C GLN A 96 -8.11 3.13 -8.45
N PRO A 97 -9.18 3.55 -9.15
CA PRO A 97 -10.54 3.06 -8.87
C PRO A 97 -10.69 1.55 -9.05
N ALA A 98 -9.97 0.94 -9.99
CA ALA A 98 -9.98 -0.50 -10.21
C ALA A 98 -9.40 -1.27 -9.01
N CYS A 99 -8.33 -0.75 -8.40
CA CYS A 99 -7.75 -1.34 -7.19
C CYS A 99 -8.71 -1.21 -6.00
N VAL A 100 -9.31 -0.03 -5.82
CA VAL A 100 -10.32 0.21 -4.77
C VAL A 100 -11.50 -0.74 -4.90
N ALA A 101 -12.06 -0.90 -6.11
CA ALA A 101 -13.17 -1.82 -6.34
C ALA A 101 -12.78 -3.28 -6.05
N ASN A 102 -11.58 -3.70 -6.45
CA ASN A 102 -11.06 -5.04 -6.18
C ASN A 102 -10.86 -5.29 -4.67
N ILE A 103 -10.36 -4.29 -3.94
CA ILE A 103 -10.22 -4.34 -2.47
C ILE A 103 -11.60 -4.48 -1.81
N GLN A 104 -12.57 -3.67 -2.19
CA GLN A 104 -13.93 -3.72 -1.62
C GLN A 104 -14.60 -5.08 -1.86
N GLN A 105 -14.33 -5.71 -3.00
CA GLN A 105 -14.87 -7.03 -3.33
C GLN A 105 -14.27 -8.15 -2.46
N HIS A 106 -12.98 -8.09 -2.15
CA HIS A 106 -12.24 -9.21 -1.54
C HIS A 106 -11.88 -8.98 -0.06
N LEU A 107 -11.99 -7.75 0.45
CA LEU A 107 -11.80 -7.39 1.86
C LEU A 107 -13.06 -6.67 2.40
N PRO A 108 -14.21 -7.37 2.51
CA PRO A 108 -15.47 -6.75 2.94
C PRO A 108 -15.44 -6.25 4.38
N ASP A 109 -14.54 -6.79 5.21
CA ASP A 109 -14.41 -6.43 6.64
C ASP A 109 -13.47 -5.24 6.89
N LEU A 110 -12.91 -4.64 5.83
CA LEU A 110 -12.05 -3.47 5.94
C LEU A 110 -12.84 -2.27 6.48
N ASN A 111 -12.29 -1.55 7.48
CA ASN A 111 -13.01 -0.45 8.10
C ASN A 111 -13.23 0.74 7.15
N ALA A 112 -12.26 1.01 6.26
CA ALA A 112 -12.40 2.01 5.22
C ALA A 112 -11.39 1.83 4.07
N ILE A 113 -11.80 2.16 2.85
CA ILE A 113 -10.90 2.36 1.71
C ILE A 113 -11.24 3.69 1.07
N TYR A 114 -10.26 4.58 0.98
CA TYR A 114 -10.45 5.92 0.46
C TYR A 114 -9.90 6.04 -0.98
N PRO A 115 -10.75 6.31 -1.98
CA PRO A 115 -10.34 6.47 -3.38
C PRO A 115 -9.70 7.86 -3.61
N ALA A 116 -8.45 8.04 -3.15
CA ALA A 116 -7.76 9.32 -3.17
C ALA A 116 -6.24 9.17 -3.29
N SER A 117 -5.56 10.26 -3.62
CA SER A 117 -4.11 10.34 -3.47
C SER A 117 -3.76 10.55 -1.99
N PHE A 118 -2.81 9.77 -1.46
CA PHE A 118 -2.25 10.01 -0.12
C PHE A 118 -1.48 11.34 -0.01
N LEU A 119 -1.30 12.09 -1.10
CA LEU A 119 -0.77 13.45 -1.09
C LEU A 119 -1.85 14.52 -0.80
N ARG A 120 -3.09 14.10 -0.56
CA ARG A 120 -4.23 14.98 -0.27
C ARG A 120 -4.97 14.60 1.02
N LEU A 121 -4.26 14.02 1.98
CA LEU A 121 -4.85 13.60 3.26
C LEU A 121 -5.51 14.77 4.02
N LYS A 122 -4.99 15.99 3.89
CA LYS A 122 -5.57 17.20 4.51
C LYS A 122 -6.97 17.54 3.97
N ASP A 123 -7.29 17.11 2.74
CA ASP A 123 -8.58 17.37 2.10
C ASP A 123 -9.63 16.29 2.43
N MET A 124 -9.20 15.22 3.12
CA MET A 124 -10.03 14.05 3.39
C MET A 124 -10.63 14.11 4.80
N HIS A 125 -11.82 13.54 4.92
CA HIS A 125 -12.52 13.43 6.21
C HIS A 125 -12.32 12.04 6.78
N PHE A 126 -11.64 11.97 7.93
CA PHE A 126 -11.46 10.74 8.70
C PHE A 126 -12.32 10.78 9.95
N SER A 127 -13.02 9.69 10.24
CA SER A 127 -13.82 9.53 11.47
C SER A 127 -12.97 9.52 12.74
N GLN A 128 -11.65 9.31 12.60
CA GLN A 128 -10.73 9.18 13.71
C GLN A 128 -9.28 9.50 13.28
N ARG A 129 -8.38 9.53 14.27
CA ARG A 129 -6.93 9.59 14.06
C ARG A 129 -6.31 8.19 14.19
N PHE A 130 -5.15 8.00 13.59
CA PHE A 130 -4.49 6.70 13.48
C PHE A 130 -3.31 6.56 14.44
N ASP A 131 -3.09 5.35 14.93
CA ASP A 131 -1.96 4.97 15.78
C ASP A 131 -0.72 4.65 14.94
N VAL A 132 -0.95 4.09 13.75
CA VAL A 132 0.11 3.77 12.80
C VAL A 132 -0.30 4.23 11.40
N VAL A 133 0.60 4.90 10.70
CA VAL A 133 0.45 5.21 9.28
C VAL A 133 1.61 4.59 8.52
N LEU A 134 1.31 3.69 7.59
CA LEU A 134 2.30 3.02 6.77
C LEU A 134 2.22 3.51 5.32
N CYS A 135 3.37 3.61 4.65
CA CYS A 135 3.46 3.81 3.21
C CYS A 135 4.46 2.80 2.64
N LEU A 136 3.96 1.60 2.36
CA LEU A 136 4.77 0.49 1.88
C LEU A 136 5.18 0.73 0.43
N ASP A 137 6.43 1.08 0.21
CA ASP A 137 7.04 1.14 -1.13
C ASP A 137 6.30 2.08 -2.10
N ALA A 138 5.89 3.24 -1.60
CA ALA A 138 5.19 4.24 -2.40
C ALA A 138 5.60 5.70 -2.06
N ALA A 139 6.34 5.93 -0.98
CA ALA A 139 6.65 7.30 -0.53
C ALA A 139 7.54 8.07 -1.52
N TYR A 140 8.23 7.38 -2.43
CA TYR A 140 9.05 8.00 -3.49
C TYR A 140 8.23 8.71 -4.59
N HIS A 141 6.90 8.65 -4.54
CA HIS A 141 6.04 9.44 -5.41
C HIS A 141 5.88 10.91 -4.98
N SER A 142 6.52 11.33 -3.88
CA SER A 142 6.55 12.72 -3.41
C SER A 142 7.81 13.01 -2.59
N PRO A 143 8.28 14.26 -2.53
CA PRO A 143 9.28 14.67 -1.55
C PRO A 143 8.84 14.32 -0.11
N VAL A 144 9.76 13.76 0.68
CA VAL A 144 9.46 13.35 2.07
C VAL A 144 8.82 14.47 2.91
N PRO A 145 9.25 15.75 2.85
CA PRO A 145 8.60 16.82 3.62
C PRO A 145 7.12 17.00 3.28
N GLU A 146 6.76 16.93 1.99
CA GLU A 146 5.37 17.07 1.53
C GLU A 146 4.51 15.89 1.98
N LEU A 147 5.04 14.67 1.91
CA LEU A 147 4.38 13.49 2.46
C LEU A 147 4.12 13.64 3.96
N LEU A 148 5.14 14.02 4.73
CA LEU A 148 5.02 14.17 6.18
C LEU A 148 3.98 15.25 6.55
N GLU A 149 3.92 16.35 5.81
CA GLU A 149 2.88 17.35 6.00
C GLU A 149 1.45 16.78 5.88
N GLN A 150 1.22 15.90 4.91
CA GLN A 150 -0.07 15.23 4.71
C GLN A 150 -0.32 14.21 5.82
N VAL A 151 0.67 13.41 6.16
CA VAL A 151 0.54 12.38 7.21
C VAL A 151 0.22 13.01 8.56
N CYS A 152 0.87 14.12 8.93
CA CYS A 152 0.64 14.80 10.21
C CYS A 152 -0.82 15.19 10.45
N SER A 153 -1.66 15.40 9.43
CA SER A 153 -3.07 15.76 9.63
C SER A 153 -3.94 14.60 10.12
N VAL A 154 -3.46 13.36 10.04
CA VAL A 154 -4.23 12.15 10.37
C VAL A 154 -3.72 11.40 11.61
N LEU A 155 -2.61 11.85 12.20
CA LEU A 155 -1.99 11.23 13.37
C LEU A 155 -2.68 11.57 14.68
N ASN A 156 -2.61 10.66 15.64
CA ASN A 156 -2.79 10.98 17.04
C ASN A 156 -1.44 11.36 17.70
N ALA A 157 -1.46 11.74 18.98
CA ALA A 157 -0.29 12.25 19.69
C ALA A 157 0.85 11.23 19.87
N ASN A 158 0.58 9.92 19.80
CA ASN A 158 1.54 8.84 20.01
C ASN A 158 1.73 7.99 18.75
N ALA A 159 1.35 8.54 17.59
CA ALA A 159 1.33 7.79 16.35
C ALA A 159 2.75 7.50 15.85
N ARG A 160 2.88 6.40 15.12
CA ARG A 160 4.13 5.94 14.51
C ARG A 160 3.97 5.94 13.00
N ILE A 161 4.99 6.40 12.29
CA ILE A 161 4.98 6.44 10.83
C ILE A 161 6.07 5.51 10.31
N GLY A 162 5.73 4.65 9.36
CA GLY A 162 6.68 3.83 8.64
C GLY A 162 6.53 4.02 7.14
N PHE A 163 7.63 4.18 6.42
CA PHE A 163 7.57 4.23 4.95
C PHE A 163 8.88 3.74 4.31
N HIS A 164 8.79 3.33 3.04
CA HIS A 164 9.95 3.08 2.20
C HIS A 164 10.08 4.20 1.15
N HIS A 165 11.30 4.69 0.96
CA HIS A 165 11.63 5.74 0.00
C HIS A 165 12.90 5.36 -0.77
N LEU A 166 13.05 5.93 -1.96
CA LEU A 166 14.24 5.73 -2.80
C LEU A 166 15.05 7.02 -2.80
N ILE A 167 16.33 6.90 -2.46
CA ILE A 167 17.30 8.00 -2.56
C ILE A 167 18.39 7.62 -3.55
N LEU A 168 18.78 8.57 -4.41
CA LEU A 168 19.98 8.40 -5.21
C LEU A 168 21.18 8.61 -4.29
N SER A 169 21.93 7.53 -4.01
CA SER A 169 23.22 7.66 -3.33
C SER A 169 24.25 8.18 -4.33
N GLU A 170 24.88 9.31 -4.01
CA GLU A 170 26.21 9.60 -4.53
C GLU A 170 27.12 8.48 -4.00
N LYS A 171 27.83 7.78 -4.90
CA LYS A 171 28.76 6.72 -4.49
C LYS A 171 30.00 7.33 -3.86
#